data_AF-A0A430BRD0-F1
#
_entry.id   AF-A0A430BRD0-F1
#
_cell.length_a   1.000
_cell.length_b   1.000
_cell.length_c   1.000
_cell.angle_alpha   90.00
_cell.angle_beta   90.00
_cell.angle_gamma   90.00
#
_symmetry.space_group_name_H-M   'P 1'
#
loop_
_entity.id
_entity.type
_entity.pdbx_description
1 polymer ?
#
loop_
_entity_poly.entity_id
_entity_poly.type
_entity_poly.pdbx_seq_one_letter_code
_entity_poly.pdbx_strand_id
1 'polypeptide(L)'
;MSPIVRQAGYPDILVQTLEQASRGYCERRDQTGLGASAFPEAELMRDGVIVGRISYNGRIWHPIPWRPGDRPIYDNAACHGGEAES
;
A
#
# COMPACT_ATOMS: atom_id res chain seq x y z
N MET A 1 4.26 16.25 -9.28
CA MET A 1 2.87 15.90 -8.89
C MET A 1 2.85 15.27 -7.51
N SER A 2 1.69 15.26 -6.85
CA SER A 2 1.45 14.40 -5.68
C SER A 2 1.38 12.93 -6.12
N PRO A 3 1.91 11.98 -5.33
CA PRO A 3 1.75 10.56 -5.62
C PRO A 3 0.28 10.14 -5.60
N ILE A 4 -0.03 9.08 -6.35
CA ILE A 4 -1.38 8.51 -6.43
C ILE A 4 -1.34 7.01 -6.17
N VAL A 5 -2.36 6.49 -5.49
CA VAL A 5 -2.64 5.05 -5.45
C VAL A 5 -3.59 4.73 -6.59
N ARG A 6 -3.11 3.97 -7.57
CA ARG A 6 -3.88 3.47 -8.70
C ARG A 6 -4.22 2.00 -8.50
N GLN A 7 -5.45 1.64 -8.80
CA GLN A 7 -5.93 0.27 -8.65
C GLN A 7 -7.00 0.00 -9.71
N ALA A 8 -6.86 -1.10 -10.45
CA ALA A 8 -7.82 -1.45 -11.49
C ALA A 8 -9.22 -1.62 -10.90
N GLY A 9 -10.22 -0.97 -11.51
CA GLY A 9 -11.60 -1.02 -11.05
C GLY A 9 -11.97 -0.05 -9.92
N TYR A 10 -11.04 0.80 -9.47
CA TYR A 10 -11.28 1.78 -8.41
C TYR A 10 -10.79 3.18 -8.81
N PRO A 11 -11.37 4.25 -8.25
CA PRO A 11 -10.88 5.60 -8.47
C PRO A 11 -9.45 5.77 -7.93
N ASP A 12 -8.67 6.68 -8.52
CA ASP A 12 -7.34 7.01 -8.00
C ASP A 12 -7.44 7.69 -6.62
N ILE A 13 -6.53 7.36 -5.70
CA ILE A 13 -6.41 8.06 -4.40
C ILE A 13 -5.22 9.01 -4.48
N LEU A 14 -5.46 10.31 -4.29
CA LEU A 14 -4.37 11.28 -4.12
C LEU A 14 -3.76 11.13 -2.73
N VAL A 15 -2.44 11.01 -2.66
CA VAL A 15 -1.70 10.83 -1.42
C VAL A 15 -0.48 11.72 -1.37
N GLN A 16 0.02 12.02 -0.18
CA GLN A 16 1.24 12.78 0.04
C GLN A 16 2.33 11.93 0.70
N THR A 17 1.94 10.88 1.42
CA THR A 17 2.85 10.00 2.17
C THR A 17 2.56 8.52 1.90
N LEU A 18 3.55 7.67 2.21
CA LEU A 18 3.41 6.22 2.15
C LEU A 18 2.36 5.71 3.15
N GLU A 19 2.26 6.34 4.31
CA GLU A 19 1.22 6.06 5.30
C GLU A 19 -0.19 6.31 4.73
N GLN A 20 -0.41 7.46 4.09
CA GLN A 20 -1.69 7.77 3.45
C GLN A 20 -2.02 6.79 2.32
N ALA A 21 -1.02 6.35 1.57
CA ALA A 21 -1.19 5.32 0.54
C ALA A 21 -1.64 3.97 1.13
N SER A 22 -0.94 3.51 2.16
CA SER A 22 -1.28 2.26 2.87
C SER A 22 -2.65 2.33 3.51
N ARG A 23 -2.96 3.43 4.21
CA ARG A 23 -4.23 3.65 4.89
C ARG A 23 -5.39 3.71 3.90
N GLY A 24 -5.30 4.51 2.83
CA GLY A 24 -6.36 4.63 1.83
C GLY A 24 -6.63 3.31 1.10
N TYR A 25 -5.58 2.51 0.88
CA TYR A 25 -5.73 1.14 0.38
C TYR A 25 -6.46 0.23 1.37
N CYS A 26 -6.07 0.23 2.65
CA CYS A 26 -6.69 -0.60 3.67
C CYS A 26 -8.16 -0.22 3.90
N GLU A 27 -8.47 1.07 4.03
CA GLU A 27 -9.85 1.55 4.19
C GLU A 27 -10.73 1.09 3.02
N ARG A 28 -10.23 1.20 1.79
CA ARG A 28 -10.93 0.72 0.60
C ARG A 28 -11.14 -0.78 0.63
N ARG A 29 -10.09 -1.56 0.92
CA ARG A 29 -10.17 -3.03 1.04
C ARG A 29 -11.26 -3.42 2.03
N ASP A 30 -11.25 -2.80 3.21
CA ASP A 30 -12.16 -3.12 4.30
C ASP A 30 -13.62 -2.74 3.95
N GLN A 31 -13.83 -1.65 3.20
CA GLN A 31 -15.15 -1.27 2.67
C GLN A 31 -15.73 -2.27 1.66
N THR A 32 -14.90 -3.03 0.94
CA THR A 32 -15.40 -4.01 -0.04
C THR A 32 -15.91 -5.30 0.59
N GLY A 33 -15.50 -5.61 1.82
CA GLY A 33 -15.84 -6.88 2.49
C GLY A 33 -15.28 -8.14 1.82
N LEU A 34 -14.47 -8.02 0.76
CA LEU A 34 -13.95 -9.15 -0.03
C LEU A 34 -12.88 -9.99 0.71
N GLY A 35 -12.40 -9.51 1.87
CA GLY A 35 -11.27 -10.11 2.58
C GLY A 35 -9.94 -9.84 1.86
N ALA A 36 -8.84 -9.79 2.61
CA ALA A 36 -7.57 -9.29 2.08
C ALA A 36 -7.03 -10.10 0.89
N SER A 37 -7.22 -11.42 0.88
CA SER A 37 -6.67 -12.30 -0.16
C SER A 37 -7.38 -12.18 -1.53
N ALA A 38 -8.61 -11.67 -1.58
CA ALA A 38 -9.36 -11.51 -2.82
C ALA A 38 -9.37 -10.05 -3.34
N PHE A 39 -8.87 -9.12 -2.53
CA PHE A 39 -8.78 -7.71 -2.91
C PHE A 39 -7.52 -7.47 -3.76
N PRO A 40 -7.64 -6.85 -4.95
CA PRO A 40 -6.52 -6.71 -5.87
C PRO A 40 -5.45 -5.78 -5.31
N GLU A 41 -4.19 -6.03 -5.67
CA GLU A 41 -3.07 -5.13 -5.33
C GLU A 41 -3.26 -3.74 -5.93
N ALA A 42 -2.61 -2.73 -5.34
CA ALA A 42 -2.57 -1.38 -5.89
C ALA A 42 -1.14 -0.93 -6.20
N GLU A 43 -1.01 0.08 -7.05
CA GLU A 43 0.26 0.65 -7.49
C GLU A 43 0.37 2.08 -6.97
N LEU A 44 1.50 2.40 -6.35
CA LEU A 44 1.84 3.77 -6.00
C LEU A 44 2.58 4.39 -7.19
N MET A 45 1.97 5.40 -7.79
CA MET A 45 2.53 6.13 -8.92
C MET A 45 2.97 7.53 -8.51
N ARG A 46 4.08 8.00 -9.07
CA ARG A 46 4.57 9.37 -8.93
C ARG A 46 5.08 9.85 -10.27
N ASP A 47 4.57 11.00 -10.73
CA ASP A 47 4.96 11.62 -12.01
C ASP A 47 4.87 10.63 -13.20
N GLY A 48 3.86 9.75 -13.19
CA GLY A 48 3.63 8.75 -14.24
C GLY A 48 4.47 7.46 -14.12
N VAL A 49 5.31 7.35 -13.10
CA VAL A 49 6.19 6.19 -12.86
C VAL A 49 5.68 5.41 -11.65
N ILE A 50 5.69 4.07 -11.73
CA ILE A 50 5.40 3.22 -10.58
C ILE A 50 6.59 3.28 -9.62
N VAL A 51 6.35 3.79 -8.42
CA VAL A 51 7.35 3.91 -7.35
C VAL A 51 7.13 2.91 -6.21
N GLY A 52 6.01 2.19 -6.21
CA GLY A 52 5.75 1.12 -5.26
C GLY A 52 4.54 0.28 -5.62
N ARG A 53 4.44 -0.90 -5.00
CA ARG A 53 3.26 -1.78 -5.09
C ARG A 53 2.74 -2.05 -3.68
N ILE A 54 1.43 -1.91 -3.48
CA ILE A 54 0.76 -2.09 -2.20
C ILE A 54 0.16 -3.50 -2.18
N SER A 55 0.67 -4.35 -1.29
CA SER A 55 0.17 -5.71 -1.13
C SER A 55 -1.09 -5.75 -0.26
N TYR A 56 -1.80 -6.88 -0.30
CA TYR A 56 -3.06 -7.10 0.41
C TYR A 56 -3.07 -6.74 1.91
N ASN A 57 -1.92 -6.78 2.58
CA ASN A 57 -1.75 -6.44 4.01
C ASN A 57 -1.46 -4.95 4.28
N GLY A 58 -1.41 -4.11 3.24
CA GLY A 58 -1.12 -2.67 3.36
C GLY A 58 0.37 -2.32 3.32
N ARG A 59 1.27 -3.30 3.21
CA ARG A 59 2.71 -3.04 3.02
C ARG A 59 2.96 -2.48 1.62
N ILE A 60 3.91 -1.56 1.52
CA ILE A 60 4.35 -0.99 0.25
C ILE A 60 5.74 -1.49 -0.06
N TRP A 61 5.88 -2.10 -1.23
CA TRP A 61 7.11 -2.72 -1.69
C TRP A 61 7.67 -2.02 -2.91
N HIS A 62 8.94 -2.31 -3.22
CA HIS A 62 9.57 -1.82 -4.43
C HIS A 62 8.84 -2.34 -5.68
N PRO A 63 8.75 -1.56 -6.78
CA PRO A 63 8.05 -1.97 -8.01
C PRO A 63 8.73 -3.11 -8.79
N ILE A 64 9.92 -3.54 -8.39
CA ILE A 64 10.66 -4.65 -9.00
C ILE A 64 10.19 -6.00 -8.40
N PRO A 65 10.37 -7.13 -9.12
CA PRO A 65 10.05 -8.45 -8.59
C PRO A 65 10.75 -8.71 -7.26
N TRP A 66 9.97 -9.02 -6.22
CA TRP A 66 10.49 -9.24 -4.88
C TRP A 66 11.26 -10.55 -4.80
N ARG A 67 12.35 -10.53 -4.04
CA ARG A 67 13.09 -11.74 -3.63
C ARG A 67 12.74 -12.08 -2.18
N PRO A 68 12.80 -13.37 -1.81
CA PRO A 68 12.73 -13.75 -0.41
C PRO A 68 13.82 -13.00 0.40
N GLY A 69 13.40 -12.27 1.43
CA GLY A 69 14.30 -11.47 2.27
C GLY A 69 14.30 -9.95 1.99
N ASP A 70 13.67 -9.51 0.91
CA ASP A 70 13.47 -8.08 0.66
C ASP A 70 12.58 -7.47 1.75
N ARG A 71 12.84 -6.20 2.08
CA ARG A 71 12.05 -5.42 3.04
C ARG A 71 11.10 -4.49 2.31
N PRO A 72 9.88 -4.27 2.83
CA PRO A 72 8.99 -3.27 2.27
C PRO A 72 9.60 -1.87 2.43
N ILE A 73 9.28 -0.98 1.49
CA ILE A 73 9.56 0.46 1.60
C ILE A 73 8.78 1.04 2.80
N TYR A 74 7.60 0.50 3.06
CA TYR A 74 6.76 0.88 4.19
C TYR A 74 6.04 -0.34 4.77
N ASP A 75 6.19 -0.57 6.07
CA ASP A 75 5.46 -1.58 6.83
C ASP A 75 4.50 -0.93 7.82
N ASN A 76 3.20 -0.98 7.52
CA ASN A 76 2.15 -0.45 8.39
C ASN A 76 2.06 -1.18 9.74
N ALA A 77 2.40 -2.47 9.81
CA ALA A 77 2.37 -3.21 11.07
C ALA A 77 3.49 -2.75 12.01
N ALA A 78 4.67 -2.42 11.47
CA ALA A 78 5.76 -1.85 12.26
C ALA A 78 5.46 -0.42 12.73
N CYS A 79 4.74 0.37 11.91
CA CYS A 79 4.34 1.72 12.27
C CYS A 79 3.25 1.79 13.37
N HIS A 80 2.40 0.75 13.50
CA HIS A 80 1.46 0.64 14.61
C HIS A 80 2.11 0.13 15.92
N GLY A 81 3.33 -0.40 15.84
CA GLY A 81 4.08 -1.01 16.96
C GLY A 81 4.81 -0.02 17.87
N GLY A 82 4.33 1.23 18.00
CA GLY A 82 4.80 2.17 19.02
C GLY A 82 4.39 1.79 20.46
N GLU A 83 3.53 0.78 20.61
CA GLU A 83 3.16 0.18 21.89
C GLU A 83 3.23 -1.35 21.77
N ALA A 84 4.43 -1.90 21.94
CA ALA A 84 4.60 -3.22 22.52
C ALA A 84 5.93 -3.24 23.28
N GLU A 85 5.87 -3.77 24.50
CA GLU A 85 6.96 -4.13 25.41
C GLU A 85 7.33 -3.08 26.51
N SER A 86 6.53 -3.08 27.59
CA SER A 86 7.06 -3.08 28.97
C SER A 86 6.68 -4.41 29.63
#